data_AF-A0A952QIJ8-F1
#
_entry.id   AF-A0A952QIJ8-F1
#
_cell.length_a   1.000
_cell.length_b   1.000
_cell.length_c   1.000
_cell.angle_alpha   90.00
_cell.angle_beta   90.00
_cell.angle_gamma   90.00
#
_symmetry.space_group_name_H-M   'P 1'
#
loop_
_entity.id
_entity.type
_entity.pdbx_description
1 polymer ?
#
loop_
_entity_poly.entity_id
_entity_poly.type
_entity_poly.pdbx_seq_one_letter_code
_entity_poly.pdbx_strand_id
1 'polypeptide(L)'
;MAALTAIPAIAVIILVLLPINIPNDGNKRLPAQAMSRVKQVATALLIYQTDYDNRYPLAAGDAAWEAALLPYCKNLDLFSSVGKGFGRVKPNTNVAGVVVDPEQGAVPIGSTTISTPSEIMTAYVRVDRWGLDITAVVGFADSHAEILPKSKTGEFNRLLATRFTR
;
A
#
# COMPACT_ATOMS: atom_id res chain seq x y z
N MET A 1 -22.97 45.23 -31.38
CA MET A 1 -23.29 44.90 -29.97
C MET A 1 -23.24 43.40 -29.65
N ALA A 2 -22.54 42.55 -30.43
CA ALA A 2 -22.50 41.09 -30.18
C ALA A 2 -21.28 40.61 -29.36
N ALA A 3 -20.27 41.45 -29.15
CA ALA A 3 -19.03 41.04 -28.49
C ALA A 3 -19.11 41.05 -26.95
N LEU A 4 -20.02 41.84 -26.35
CA LEU A 4 -20.02 42.08 -24.91
C LEU A 4 -20.71 40.96 -24.10
N THR A 5 -21.61 40.20 -24.72
CA THR A 5 -22.35 39.10 -24.08
C THR A 5 -21.60 37.76 -24.10
N ALA A 6 -20.60 37.60 -24.98
CA ALA A 6 -19.81 36.37 -25.10
C ALA A 6 -18.68 36.27 -24.05
N ILE A 7 -18.16 37.40 -23.59
CA ILE A 7 -17.06 37.48 -22.63
C ILE A 7 -17.37 36.76 -21.30
N PRO A 8 -18.55 36.94 -20.65
CA PRO A 8 -18.83 36.24 -19.40
C PRO A 8 -18.94 34.72 -19.57
N ALA A 9 -19.47 34.23 -20.68
CA ALA A 9 -19.62 32.80 -20.92
C ALA A 9 -18.27 32.08 -21.09
N ILE A 10 -17.32 32.71 -21.80
CA ILE A 10 -15.97 32.18 -22.01
C ILE A 10 -15.19 32.10 -20.69
N ALA A 11 -15.34 33.09 -19.81
CA ALA A 11 -14.66 33.11 -18.51
C ALA A 11 -15.10 31.96 -17.59
N VAL A 12 -16.39 31.60 -17.59
CA VAL A 12 -16.92 30.47 -16.79
C VAL A 12 -16.40 29.13 -17.32
N ILE A 13 -16.35 28.96 -18.64
CA ILE A 13 -15.85 27.73 -19.26
C ILE A 13 -14.35 27.53 -18.95
N ILE A 14 -13.54 28.59 -19.03
CA ILE A 14 -12.11 28.52 -18.70
C ILE A 14 -11.90 28.17 -17.21
N LEU A 15 -12.74 28.68 -16.30
CA LEU A 15 -12.65 28.37 -14.87
C LEU A 15 -12.95 26.90 -14.55
N VAL A 16 -13.85 26.27 -15.31
CA VAL A 16 -14.21 24.84 -15.13
C VAL A 16 -13.20 23.91 -15.81
N LEU A 17 -12.64 24.32 -16.94
CA LEU A 17 -11.73 23.48 -17.72
C LEU A 17 -10.27 23.57 -17.30
N LEU A 18 -9.86 24.65 -16.63
CA LEU A 18 -8.50 24.76 -16.13
C LEU A 18 -8.34 23.94 -14.85
N PRO A 19 -7.52 22.86 -14.83
CA PRO A 19 -7.20 22.20 -13.58
C PRO A 19 -6.53 23.21 -12.65
N ILE A 20 -7.13 23.41 -11.47
CA ILE A 20 -6.56 24.24 -10.42
C ILE A 20 -5.23 23.60 -10.03
N ASN A 21 -4.12 24.15 -10.53
CA ASN A 21 -2.78 23.80 -10.08
C ASN A 21 -2.61 24.34 -8.66
N ILE A 22 -3.11 23.59 -7.68
CA ILE A 22 -2.84 23.83 -6.26
C ILE A 22 -1.33 23.74 -6.07
N PRO A 23 -0.68 24.76 -5.48
CA PRO A 23 0.75 24.78 -5.23
C PRO A 23 1.22 23.46 -4.62
N ASN A 24 2.21 22.87 -5.28
CA ASN A 24 2.71 21.55 -5.03
C ASN A 24 3.61 21.62 -3.78
N ASP A 25 3.03 21.57 -2.58
CA ASP A 25 3.78 21.26 -1.37
C ASP A 25 4.27 19.81 -1.50
N GLY A 26 5.40 19.64 -2.20
CA GLY A 26 5.86 18.35 -2.75
C GLY A 26 5.90 17.22 -1.72
N ASN A 27 6.12 17.54 -0.45
CA ASN A 27 6.19 16.56 0.64
C ASN A 27 4.81 16.14 1.19
N LYS A 28 3.77 16.98 1.07
CA LYS A 28 2.42 16.66 1.59
C LYS A 28 1.70 15.59 0.76
N ARG A 29 2.10 15.41 -0.51
CA ARG A 29 1.49 14.42 -1.42
C ARG A 29 2.14 13.05 -1.32
N LEU A 30 3.38 12.96 -0.81
CA LEU A 30 4.13 11.70 -0.73
C LEU A 30 3.40 10.64 0.11
N PRO A 31 2.84 10.96 1.31
CA PRO A 31 2.14 9.96 2.11
C PRO A 31 0.88 9.43 1.42
N ALA A 32 0.12 10.29 0.77
CA ALA A 32 -1.08 9.91 0.03
C ALA A 32 -0.76 8.99 -1.15
N GLN A 33 0.32 9.31 -1.89
CA GLN A 33 0.79 8.47 -2.99
C GLN A 33 1.35 7.13 -2.48
N ALA A 34 2.12 7.10 -1.39
CA ALA A 34 2.55 5.85 -0.75
C ALA A 34 1.36 5.00 -0.33
N MET A 35 0.38 5.60 0.33
CA MET A 35 -0.82 4.89 0.77
C MET A 35 -1.59 4.31 -0.42
N SER A 36 -1.72 5.06 -1.52
CA SER A 36 -2.35 4.55 -2.74
C SER A 36 -1.60 3.35 -3.33
N ARG A 37 -0.26 3.40 -3.39
CA ARG A 37 0.55 2.27 -3.90
C ARG A 37 0.47 1.05 -2.99
N VAL A 38 0.64 1.25 -1.68
CA VAL A 38 0.54 0.17 -0.69
C VAL A 38 -0.83 -0.50 -0.75
N LYS A 39 -1.92 0.26 -0.88
CA LYS A 39 -3.27 -0.30 -1.08
C LYS A 39 -3.36 -1.13 -2.34
N GLN A 40 -2.89 -0.62 -3.48
CA GLN A 40 -2.93 -1.36 -4.75
C GLN A 40 -2.14 -2.68 -4.65
N VAL A 41 -0.98 -2.67 -4.00
CA VAL A 41 -0.18 -3.88 -3.79
C VAL A 41 -0.85 -4.84 -2.81
N ALA A 42 -1.47 -4.33 -1.73
CA ALA A 42 -2.21 -5.15 -0.80
C ALA A 42 -3.47 -5.78 -1.44
N THR A 43 -4.15 -5.06 -2.34
CA THR A 43 -5.23 -5.61 -3.17
C THR A 43 -4.72 -6.69 -4.12
N ALA A 44 -3.58 -6.48 -4.78
CA ALA A 44 -2.97 -7.50 -5.62
C ALA A 44 -2.61 -8.78 -4.84
N LEU A 45 -2.18 -8.61 -3.59
CA LEU A 45 -1.92 -9.73 -2.68
C LEU A 45 -3.18 -10.50 -2.32
N LEU A 46 -4.32 -9.80 -2.12
CA LEU A 46 -5.61 -10.45 -1.88
C LEU A 46 -6.05 -11.29 -3.09
N ILE A 47 -5.85 -10.79 -4.31
CA ILE A 47 -6.15 -11.55 -5.54
C ILE A 47 -5.19 -12.75 -5.68
N TYR A 48 -3.91 -12.57 -5.37
CA TYR A 48 -2.97 -13.69 -5.31
C TYR A 48 -3.48 -14.77 -4.34
N GLN A 49 -3.94 -14.39 -3.15
CA GLN A 49 -4.44 -15.35 -2.16
C GLN A 49 -5.62 -16.16 -2.70
N THR A 50 -6.56 -15.52 -3.40
CA THR A 50 -7.71 -16.24 -3.98
C THR A 50 -7.29 -17.27 -5.04
N ASP A 51 -6.18 -17.04 -5.73
CA ASP A 51 -5.67 -17.96 -6.76
C ASP A 51 -4.80 -19.10 -6.19
N TYR A 52 -4.24 -18.91 -4.99
CA TYR A 52 -3.24 -19.81 -4.39
C TYR A 52 -3.69 -20.35 -3.01
N ASP A 53 -4.93 -20.85 -2.92
CA ASP A 53 -5.48 -21.49 -1.72
C ASP A 53 -5.32 -20.64 -0.43
N ASN A 54 -5.63 -19.35 -0.54
CA ASN A 54 -5.47 -18.34 0.51
C ASN A 54 -4.05 -18.22 1.08
N ARG A 55 -3.02 -18.60 0.33
CA ARG A 55 -1.63 -18.56 0.77
C ARG A 55 -0.94 -17.27 0.33
N TYR A 56 -0.11 -16.71 1.21
CA TYR A 56 0.80 -15.62 0.83
C TYR A 56 1.97 -16.14 -0.04
N PRO A 57 2.52 -15.32 -0.94
CA PRO A 57 3.69 -15.69 -1.74
C PRO A 57 4.84 -16.21 -0.87
N LEU A 58 5.53 -17.26 -1.33
CA LEU A 58 6.77 -17.77 -0.71
C LEU A 58 7.97 -16.85 -1.03
N ALA A 59 7.78 -15.55 -0.89
CA ALA A 59 8.77 -14.56 -1.22
C ALA A 59 9.63 -14.21 0.00
N ALA A 60 10.86 -14.73 0.04
CA ALA A 60 11.84 -14.39 1.07
C ALA A 60 12.46 -12.98 0.91
N GLY A 61 12.03 -12.21 -0.09
CA GLY A 61 12.54 -10.86 -0.34
C GLY A 61 11.83 -10.14 -1.49
N ASP A 62 12.20 -8.87 -1.69
CA ASP A 62 11.52 -7.90 -2.56
C ASP A 62 11.33 -8.43 -3.99
N ALA A 63 12.37 -8.92 -4.66
CA ALA A 63 12.29 -9.34 -6.06
C ALA A 63 11.36 -10.55 -6.30
N ALA A 64 11.40 -11.56 -5.41
CA ALA A 64 10.52 -12.73 -5.51
C ALA A 64 9.05 -12.34 -5.27
N TRP A 65 8.83 -11.38 -4.37
CA TRP A 65 7.50 -10.87 -4.05
C TRP A 65 6.93 -10.05 -5.21
N GLU A 66 7.74 -9.16 -5.78
CA GLU A 66 7.41 -8.38 -6.97
C GLU A 66 7.06 -9.30 -8.15
N ALA A 67 7.88 -10.33 -8.40
CA ALA A 67 7.62 -11.30 -9.47
C ALA A 67 6.29 -12.05 -9.28
N ALA A 68 5.97 -12.45 -8.04
CA ALA A 68 4.73 -13.13 -7.72
C ALA A 68 3.49 -12.23 -7.90
N LEU A 69 3.61 -10.94 -7.56
CA LEU A 69 2.48 -10.00 -7.62
C LEU A 69 2.35 -9.25 -8.96
N LEU A 70 3.39 -9.24 -9.79
CA LEU A 70 3.39 -8.51 -11.05
C LEU A 70 2.21 -8.86 -12.00
N PRO A 71 1.77 -10.13 -12.12
CA PRO A 71 0.59 -10.48 -12.92
C PRO A 71 -0.69 -9.76 -12.48
N TYR A 72 -0.80 -9.45 -11.19
CA TYR A 72 -1.97 -8.83 -10.56
C TYR A 72 -1.87 -7.29 -10.53
N CYS A 73 -0.66 -6.76 -10.32
CA CYS A 73 -0.40 -5.31 -10.29
C CYS A 73 -0.37 -4.67 -11.68
N LYS A 74 0.14 -5.37 -12.70
CA LYS A 74 0.35 -4.87 -14.08
C LYS A 74 1.19 -3.59 -14.20
N ASN A 75 1.82 -3.12 -13.12
CA ASN A 75 2.62 -1.91 -13.07
C ASN A 75 3.76 -2.05 -12.05
N LEU A 76 5.00 -2.00 -12.53
CA LEU A 76 6.20 -2.09 -11.69
C LEU A 76 6.41 -0.85 -10.81
N ASP A 77 5.88 0.31 -11.22
CA ASP A 77 6.04 1.56 -10.47
C ASP A 77 5.34 1.50 -9.11
N LEU A 78 4.40 0.58 -8.91
CA LEU A 78 3.73 0.35 -7.63
C LEU A 78 4.70 -0.12 -6.55
N PHE A 79 5.74 -0.86 -6.92
CA PHE A 79 6.77 -1.34 -5.98
C PHE A 79 7.90 -0.31 -5.79
N SER A 80 8.01 0.65 -6.71
CA SER A 80 9.03 1.70 -6.68
C SER A 80 8.74 2.76 -5.62
N SER A 81 9.74 3.60 -5.35
CA SER A 81 9.63 4.69 -4.41
C SER A 81 8.77 5.84 -4.89
N VAL A 82 8.18 6.55 -3.92
CA VAL A 82 7.24 7.66 -4.18
C VAL A 82 7.97 8.99 -4.42
N GLY A 83 9.20 8.94 -4.96
CA GLY A 83 10.06 10.08 -5.26
C GLY A 83 11.55 9.72 -5.16
N LYS A 84 12.44 10.63 -5.58
CA LYS A 84 13.90 10.39 -5.65
C LYS A 84 14.46 10.04 -4.26
N GLY A 85 14.99 8.83 -4.11
CA GLY A 85 15.70 8.38 -2.89
C GLY A 85 14.80 7.88 -1.75
N PHE A 86 13.49 7.75 -1.99
CA PHE A 86 12.53 7.31 -0.98
C PHE A 86 12.36 5.78 -1.00
N GLY A 87 11.79 5.17 0.05
CA GLY A 87 11.72 3.71 0.18
C GLY A 87 10.83 3.05 -0.88
N ARG A 88 11.16 1.80 -1.25
CA ARG A 88 10.30 0.90 -2.04
C ARG A 88 9.18 0.33 -1.17
N VAL A 89 8.10 -0.15 -1.79
CA VAL A 89 7.15 -1.03 -1.09
C VAL A 89 7.85 -2.35 -0.81
N LYS A 90 7.90 -2.74 0.46
CA LYS A 90 8.56 -3.96 0.92
C LYS A 90 7.54 -4.96 1.44
N PRO A 91 7.73 -6.27 1.19
CA PRO A 91 6.95 -7.29 1.84
C PRO A 91 7.30 -7.39 3.33
N ASN A 92 6.32 -7.76 4.15
CA ASN A 92 6.59 -8.37 5.44
C ASN A 92 6.96 -9.84 5.23
N THR A 93 8.25 -10.17 5.21
CA THR A 93 8.71 -11.54 4.93
C THR A 93 8.27 -12.56 5.99
N ASN A 94 7.82 -12.11 7.16
CA ASN A 94 7.31 -13.01 8.20
C ASN A 94 5.94 -13.63 7.87
N VAL A 95 5.19 -13.07 6.91
CA VAL A 95 3.94 -13.67 6.40
C VAL A 95 4.17 -14.59 5.20
N ALA A 96 5.40 -14.73 4.70
CA ALA A 96 5.68 -15.49 3.49
C ALA A 96 5.30 -16.98 3.65
N GLY A 97 4.41 -17.46 2.78
CA GLY A 97 3.91 -18.83 2.78
C GLY A 97 2.83 -19.13 3.82
N VAL A 98 2.41 -18.14 4.63
CA VAL A 98 1.33 -18.32 5.61
C VAL A 98 0.01 -18.51 4.87
N VAL A 99 -0.81 -19.45 5.34
CA VAL A 99 -2.16 -19.70 4.82
C VAL A 99 -3.16 -18.91 5.66
N VAL A 100 -4.05 -18.17 5.00
CA VAL A 100 -5.15 -17.44 5.62
C VAL A 100 -6.38 -18.34 5.54
N ASP A 101 -6.68 -19.09 6.58
CA ASP A 101 -7.84 -19.96 6.57
C ASP A 101 -9.09 -19.21 7.07
N PRO A 102 -10.10 -18.92 6.23
CA PRO A 102 -11.33 -18.24 6.65
C PRO A 102 -12.29 -19.17 7.41
N GLU A 103 -12.14 -20.49 7.29
CA GLU A 103 -12.94 -21.48 8.01
C GLU A 103 -12.03 -22.27 8.94
N GLN A 104 -12.35 -22.41 10.22
CA GLN A 104 -11.52 -23.15 11.19
C GLN A 104 -11.56 -24.68 10.97
N GLY A 105 -11.38 -25.16 9.74
CA GLY A 105 -11.49 -26.55 9.32
C GLY A 105 -10.12 -27.21 9.12
N ALA A 106 -9.64 -27.92 10.15
CA ALA A 106 -8.43 -28.75 10.10
C ALA A 106 -7.16 -28.02 9.62
N VAL A 107 -6.78 -27.00 10.38
CA VAL A 107 -5.49 -26.33 10.25
C VAL A 107 -4.36 -27.37 10.44
N PRO A 108 -3.45 -27.58 9.47
CA PRO A 108 -2.31 -28.47 9.63
C PRO A 108 -1.52 -28.10 10.88
N ILE A 109 -1.05 -29.09 11.65
CA ILE A 109 -0.23 -28.88 12.84
C ILE A 109 0.99 -28.03 12.45
N GLY A 110 1.02 -26.77 12.93
CA GLY A 110 2.04 -25.77 12.57
C GLY A 110 1.46 -24.48 11.98
N SER A 111 0.27 -24.50 11.39
CA SER A 111 -0.34 -23.31 10.78
C SER A 111 -0.95 -22.38 11.82
N THR A 112 -0.59 -21.10 11.74
CA THR A 112 -1.06 -20.05 12.66
C THR A 112 -2.27 -19.36 12.04
N THR A 113 -3.47 -19.60 12.57
CA THR A 113 -4.70 -18.98 12.05
C THR A 113 -4.71 -17.48 12.31
N ILE A 114 -5.04 -16.72 11.28
CA ILE A 114 -5.18 -15.26 11.31
C ILE A 114 -6.63 -14.95 11.66
N SER A 115 -6.92 -14.63 12.93
CA SER A 115 -8.27 -14.27 13.36
C SER A 115 -8.66 -12.83 13.02
N THR A 116 -7.67 -11.97 12.76
CA THR A 116 -7.84 -10.52 12.52
C THR A 116 -6.95 -10.08 11.34
N PRO A 117 -7.39 -10.26 10.08
CA PRO A 117 -6.61 -9.85 8.90
C PRO A 117 -6.17 -8.38 8.94
N SER A 118 -7.00 -7.51 9.52
CA SER A 118 -6.71 -6.09 9.72
C SER A 118 -5.51 -5.81 10.66
N GLU A 119 -5.03 -6.78 11.43
CA GLU A 119 -3.89 -6.59 12.33
C GLU A 119 -2.57 -7.10 11.73
N ILE A 120 -2.62 -7.68 10.53
CA ILE A 120 -1.48 -8.32 9.90
C ILE A 120 -0.96 -7.46 8.78
N MET A 121 0.18 -6.83 9.06
CA MET A 121 0.92 -6.08 8.06
C MET A 121 1.53 -7.03 7.03
N THR A 122 1.22 -6.81 5.76
CA THR A 122 1.69 -7.62 4.62
C THR A 122 2.70 -6.87 3.78
N ALA A 123 2.55 -5.54 3.67
CA ALA A 123 3.44 -4.66 2.91
C ALA A 123 3.66 -3.35 3.67
N TYR A 124 4.78 -2.68 3.41
CA TYR A 124 5.05 -1.38 4.01
C TYR A 124 6.02 -0.53 3.18
N VAL A 125 5.98 0.78 3.39
CA VAL A 125 6.98 1.74 2.92
C VAL A 125 7.49 2.50 4.14
N ARG A 126 8.80 2.50 4.37
CA ARG A 126 9.42 3.38 5.38
C ARG A 126 9.59 4.79 4.83
N VAL A 127 9.17 5.77 5.63
CA VAL A 127 9.10 7.19 5.25
C VAL A 127 9.77 8.10 6.29
N ASP A 128 10.49 7.52 7.24
CA ASP A 128 11.26 8.21 8.28
C ASP A 128 12.24 9.25 7.72
N ARG A 129 12.75 9.02 6.51
CA ARG A 129 13.67 9.92 5.80
C ARG A 129 13.00 11.05 5.01
N TRP A 130 11.68 11.16 5.02
CA TRP A 130 10.95 12.17 4.23
C TRP A 130 10.90 13.54 4.91
N GLY A 131 11.49 13.67 6.10
CA GLY A 131 11.38 14.88 6.92
C GLY A 131 9.97 15.11 7.46
N LEU A 132 9.09 14.10 7.39
CA LEU A 132 7.72 14.15 7.91
C LEU A 132 7.65 13.52 9.31
N ASP A 133 6.56 13.78 10.03
CA ASP A 133 6.26 13.13 11.32
C ASP A 133 5.63 11.74 11.14
N ILE A 134 6.14 10.98 10.17
CA ILE A 134 5.62 9.67 9.77
C ILE A 134 6.78 8.67 9.77
N THR A 135 6.55 7.48 10.31
CA THR A 135 7.51 6.37 10.30
C THR A 135 7.32 5.49 9.07
N ALA A 136 6.09 5.08 8.80
CA ALA A 136 5.79 4.16 7.72
C ALA A 136 4.37 4.34 7.20
N VAL A 137 4.16 3.89 5.96
CA VAL A 137 2.83 3.56 5.46
C VAL A 137 2.75 2.04 5.39
N VAL A 138 1.75 1.46 6.02
CA VAL A 138 1.60 0.01 6.17
C VAL A 138 0.35 -0.45 5.46
N GLY A 139 0.42 -1.61 4.82
CA GLY A 139 -0.69 -2.30 4.18
C GLY A 139 -0.97 -3.60 4.90
N PHE A 140 -2.24 -3.94 5.05
CA PHE A 140 -2.70 -5.08 5.81
C PHE A 140 -3.31 -6.17 4.92
N ALA A 141 -3.58 -7.34 5.51
CA ALA A 141 -4.07 -8.53 4.81
C ALA A 141 -5.43 -8.32 4.13
N ASP A 142 -6.29 -7.49 4.69
CA ASP A 142 -7.61 -7.15 4.15
C ASP A 142 -7.57 -5.99 3.11
N SER A 143 -6.38 -5.66 2.61
CA SER A 143 -6.10 -4.58 1.65
C SER A 143 -6.23 -3.13 2.16
N HIS A 144 -6.53 -2.91 3.44
CA HIS A 144 -6.47 -1.55 3.97
C HIS A 144 -5.02 -1.08 4.16
N ALA A 145 -4.83 0.23 4.26
CA ALA A 145 -3.53 0.80 4.56
C ALA A 145 -3.65 1.96 5.55
N GLU A 146 -2.67 2.10 6.42
CA GLU A 146 -2.59 3.12 7.46
C GLU A 146 -1.26 3.87 7.36
N ILE A 147 -1.29 5.15 7.71
CA ILE A 147 -0.11 5.99 7.88
C ILE A 147 0.27 5.95 9.36
N LEU A 148 1.44 5.40 9.69
CA LEU A 148 1.93 5.34 11.07
C LEU A 148 2.81 6.57 11.39
N PRO A 149 2.39 7.44 12.33
CA PRO A 149 3.19 8.57 12.78
C PRO A 149 4.47 8.12 13.50
N LYS A 150 5.44 9.01 13.68
CA LYS A 150 6.70 8.68 14.39
C LYS A 150 6.48 8.22 15.83
N SER A 151 5.47 8.75 16.49
CA SER A 151 5.04 8.32 17.84
C SER A 151 4.66 6.83 17.90
N LYS A 152 4.25 6.22 16.78
CA LYS A 152 3.86 4.81 16.66
C LYS A 152 4.98 3.91 16.12
N THR A 153 6.24 4.30 16.24
CA THR A 153 7.38 3.46 15.77
C THR A 153 7.44 2.10 16.47
N GLY A 154 7.08 2.03 17.76
CA GLY A 154 6.97 0.77 18.49
C GLY A 154 5.91 -0.17 17.91
N GLU A 155 4.77 0.39 17.50
CA GLU A 155 3.70 -0.36 16.82
C GLU A 155 4.16 -0.89 15.45
N PHE A 156 4.85 -0.07 14.65
CA PHE A 156 5.45 -0.53 13.39
C PHE A 156 6.39 -1.73 13.63
N ASN A 157 7.27 -1.65 14.63
CA ASN A 157 8.18 -2.75 14.94
C ASN A 157 7.44 -3.99 15.44
N ARG A 158 6.38 -3.83 16.23
CA ARG A 158 5.50 -4.93 16.67
C ARG A 158 4.86 -5.62 15.46
N LEU A 159 4.25 -4.87 14.55
CA LEU A 159 3.62 -5.38 13.33
C LEU A 159 4.63 -6.10 12.43
N LEU A 160 5.85 -5.55 12.31
CA LEU A 160 6.92 -6.18 11.55
C LEU A 160 7.44 -7.45 12.21
N ALA A 161 7.47 -7.50 13.54
CA ALA A 161 7.96 -8.65 14.31
C ALA A 161 6.93 -9.78 14.44
N THR A 162 5.67 -9.58 14.04
CA THR A 162 4.66 -10.64 14.01
C THR A 162 5.17 -11.81 13.15
N ARG A 163 5.47 -12.93 13.82
CA ARG A 163 5.92 -14.17 13.18
C ARG A 163 4.83 -15.21 13.30
N PHE A 164 4.58 -15.89 12.20
CA PHE A 164 3.76 -17.10 12.17
C PHE A 164 4.72 -18.27 12.18
N THR A 165 4.57 -19.17 13.14
CA THR A 165 5.30 -20.44 13.12
C THR A 165 4.81 -21.23 11.91
N ARG A 166 5.75 -21.90 11.22
CA ARG A 166 5.47 -22.73 10.05
C ARG A 166 5.19 -24.16 10.48
#